data_AF-A0A7J7P2E8-F1
#
_entry.id   AF-A0A7J7P2E8-F1
#
_cell.length_a   1.000
_cell.length_b   1.000
_cell.length_c   1.000
_cell.angle_alpha   90.00
_cell.angle_beta   90.00
_cell.angle_gamma   90.00
#
_symmetry.space_group_name_H-M   'P 1'
#
loop_
_entity.id
_entity.type
_entity.pdbx_description
1 polymer ?
#
loop_
_entity_poly.entity_id
_entity_poly.type
_entity_poly.pdbx_seq_one_letter_code
_entity_poly.pdbx_strand_id
1 'polypeptide(L)' 'MWTAKNFATCDVRSLDMLLIDDHGDQIHAVIPKEVIHQFTEQLHEGEFIHVEKFNVSTNNATYRPVAEGELKDLLQH' A
#
# COMPACT_ATOMS: atom_id res chain seq x y z
N MET A 1 -0.06 -3.90 -3.28
CA MET A 1 0.50 -2.53 -3.39
C MET A 1 -0.33 -1.78 -4.40
N TRP A 2 -0.56 -0.49 -4.20
CA TRP A 2 -1.31 0.31 -5.19
C TRP A 2 -0.81 1.75 -5.27
N THR A 3 -0.91 2.33 -6.46
CA THR A 3 -0.63 3.76 -6.64
C THR A 3 -1.89 4.57 -6.38
N ALA A 4 -1.89 5.42 -5.36
CA ALA A 4 -2.96 6.36 -5.11
C ALA A 4 -2.82 7.58 -6.04
N LYS A 5 -3.92 8.00 -6.66
CA LYS A 5 -3.95 9.17 -7.55
C LYS A 5 -4.82 10.29 -6.98
N ASN A 6 -4.47 11.52 -7.31
CA ASN A 6 -5.39 12.64 -7.14
C ASN A 6 -6.48 12.55 -8.21
N PHE A 7 -7.74 12.45 -7.80
CA PHE A 7 -8.87 12.33 -8.74
C PHE A 7 -9.10 13.58 -9.59
N ALA A 8 -8.68 14.77 -9.14
CA ALA A 8 -8.85 16.01 -9.89
C ALA A 8 -7.77 16.22 -10.96
N THR A 9 -6.52 15.79 -10.68
CA THR A 9 -5.38 16.04 -11.58
C THR A 9 -4.86 14.79 -12.29
N CYS A 10 -5.34 13.60 -11.88
CA CYS A 10 -4.81 12.30 -12.28
C CYS A 10 -3.34 12.04 -11.92
N ASP A 11 -2.72 12.92 -11.14
CA ASP A 11 -1.32 12.76 -10.71
C ASP A 11 -1.17 11.71 -9.62
N VAL A 12 0.00 11.06 -9.57
CA VAL A 12 0.38 10.19 -8.47
C VAL A 12 0.47 11.00 -7.18
N ARG A 13 -0.22 10.54 -6.14
CA ARG A 13 -0.21 11.11 -4.79
C ARG A 13 0.74 10.35 -3.87
N SER A 14 0.66 9.02 -3.91
CA SER A 14 1.46 8.13 -3.06
C SER A 14 1.50 6.72 -3.63
N LEU A 15 2.48 5.95 -3.16
CA LEU A 15 2.47 4.50 -3.25
C LEU A 15 2.01 3.95 -1.90
N ASP A 16 0.93 3.19 -1.92
CA ASP A 16 0.30 2.64 -0.73
C ASP A 16 0.54 1.12 -0.68
N MET A 17 0.86 0.63 0.51
CA MET A 17 1.23 -0.75 0.76
C MET A 17 0.51 -1.28 1.99
N LEU A 18 0.17 -2.56 1.96
CA LEU A 18 -0.25 -3.30 3.14
C LEU A 18 0.88 -4.28 3.47
N LEU A 19 1.58 -4.04 4.57
CA LEU A 19 2.62 -4.92 5.08
C LEU A 19 1.99 -5.90 6.05
N ILE A 20 2.38 -7.17 5.94
CA ILE A 20 1.86 -8.27 6.75
C ILE A 20 3.06 -9.00 7.32
N ASP A 21 3.07 -9.24 8.63
CA ASP A 21 4.10 -10.06 9.27
C ASP A 21 3.71 -11.55 9.30
N ASP A 22 4.55 -12.37 9.93
CA ASP A 22 4.34 -13.81 10.08
C ASP A 22 3.17 -14.18 11.01
N HIS A 23 2.72 -13.25 11.84
CA HIS A 23 1.55 -13.40 12.71
C HIS A 23 0.25 -12.98 12.01
N GLY A 24 0.34 -12.32 10.85
CA GLY A 24 -0.79 -11.78 10.12
C GLY A 24 -1.22 -10.38 10.58
N ASP A 25 -0.42 -9.73 11.43
CA ASP A 25 -0.62 -8.33 11.82
C ASP A 25 -0.33 -7.43 10.62
N GLN A 26 -1.11 -6.36 10.48
CA GLN A 26 -1.13 -5.54 9.27
C GLN A 26 -0.77 -4.08 9.57
N ILE A 27 0.09 -3.52 8.74
CA ILE A 27 0.43 -2.09 8.75
C ILE A 27 0.15 -1.52 7.37
N HIS A 28 -0.68 -0.48 7.31
CA HIS A 28 -0.80 0.36 6.12
C HIS A 28 0.39 1.32 6.07
N ALA A 29 1.21 1.19 5.03
CA ALA A 29 2.38 2.02 4.79
C ALA A 29 2.14 2.91 3.56
N VAL A 30 2.60 4.16 3.64
CA VAL A 30 2.42 5.16 2.59
C VAL A 30 3.78 5.77 2.26
N ILE A 31 4.15 5.73 0.99
CA ILE A 31 5.33 6.43 0.46
C ILE A 31 4.84 7.66 -0.33
N PRO A 32 5.16 8.88 0.13
CA PRO A 32 4.80 10.11 -0.57
C PRO A 32 5.43 10.18 -1.97
N LYS A 33 4.70 10.75 -2.95
CA LYS A 33 5.16 10.86 -4.35
C LYS A 33 6.57 11.43 -4.50
N GLU A 34 6.97 12.31 -3.59
CA GLU A 34 8.24 13.02 -3.59
C GLU A 34 9.43 12.05 -3.50
N VAL A 35 9.25 10.88 -2.88
CA VAL A 35 10.32 9.92 -2.59
C VAL A 35 10.07 8.52 -3.16
N ILE A 36 8.95 8.26 -3.85
CA ILE A 36 8.63 6.94 -4.46
C ILE A 36 9.82 6.39 -5.25
N HIS A 37 10.43 7.22 -6.10
CA HIS A 37 11.53 6.84 -6.99
C HIS A 37 12.76 6.26 -6.26
N GLN A 38 12.91 6.49 -4.96
CA GLN A 38 14.02 5.97 -4.15
C GLN A 38 13.82 4.49 -3.78
N PHE A 39 12.59 3.99 -3.87
CA PHE A 39 12.19 2.68 -3.36
C PHE A 39 11.56 1.76 -4.41
N THR A 40 11.21 2.27 -5.60
CA THR A 40 10.49 1.51 -6.63
C THR A 40 11.17 0.22 -7.08
N GLU A 41 12.51 0.18 -7.04
CA GLU A 41 13.28 -1.01 -7.45
C GLU A 41 13.38 -2.08 -6.37
N GLN A 42 13.02 -1.76 -5.12
CA GLN A 42 13.15 -2.64 -3.96
C GLN A 42 11.80 -3.15 -3.46
N LEU A 43 10.71 -2.70 -4.09
CA LEU A 43 9.35 -2.91 -3.62
C LEU A 43 8.58 -3.74 -4.64
N HIS A 44 8.52 -5.04 -4.38
CA HIS A 44 7.76 -6.00 -5.16
C HIS A 44 6.70 -6.68 -4.30
N GLU A 45 5.52 -6.92 -4.87
CA GLU A 45 4.46 -7.62 -4.16
C GLU A 45 4.85 -9.08 -3.87
N GLY A 46 4.54 -9.55 -2.67
CA GLY A 46 4.85 -10.92 -2.24
C GLY A 46 6.28 -11.14 -1.76
N GLU A 47 7.14 -10.11 -1.79
CA GLU A 47 8.49 -10.18 -1.24
C GLU A 47 8.57 -9.71 0.21
N PHE A 48 9.53 -10.26 0.95
CA PHE A 48 9.87 -9.82 2.29
C PHE A 48 10.79 -8.61 2.23
N ILE A 49 10.40 -7.53 2.92
CA ILE A 49 11.17 -6.29 2.97
C ILE A 49 11.54 -5.95 4.42
N HIS A 50 12.71 -5.33 4.60
CA HIS A 50 13.10 -4.74 5.87
C HIS A 50 12.89 -3.22 5.80
N VAL A 51 12.03 -2.68 6.66
CA VAL A 51 11.72 -1.24 6.71
C VAL A 51 12.10 -0.69 8.07
N GLU A 52 12.87 0.40 8.08
CA GLU A 52 13.30 1.09 9.30
C GLU A 52 13.17 2.62 9.17
N LYS A 53 13.22 3.32 10.32
CA LYS A 53 13.27 4.79 10.40
C LYS A 53 12.09 5.51 9.71
N PHE A 54 10.88 4.98 9.89
CA PHE A 54 9.64 5.58 9.38
C PHE A 54 8.82 6.22 10.51
N ASN A 55 7.95 7.16 10.14
CA ASN A 55 7.00 7.76 11.07
C ASN A 55 5.77 6.86 11.24
N VAL A 56 5.29 6.73 12.47
CA VAL A 56 4.09 5.96 12.81
C VAL A 56 2.98 6.92 13.21
N SER A 57 1.80 6.74 12.63
CA SER A 57 0.58 7.48 13.00
C SER A 57 -0.59 6.52 13.12
N THR A 58 -1.50 6.80 14.06
CA THR A 58 -2.75 6.04 14.18
C THR A 58 -3.66 6.29 12.99
N ASN A 59 -4.10 5.21 12.35
CA ASN A 59 -5.12 5.24 11.31
C ASN A 59 -6.32 4.40 11.75
N ASN A 60 -7.53 4.97 11.73
CA ASN A 60 -8.76 4.29 12.13
C ASN A 60 -9.42 3.54 10.96
N ALA A 61 -8.78 3.50 9.78
CA ALA A 61 -9.28 2.77 8.63
C ALA A 61 -8.91 1.29 8.70
N THR A 62 -9.85 0.45 8.27
CA THR A 62 -9.61 -0.99 8.07
C THR A 62 -9.21 -1.22 6.62
N TYR A 63 -8.03 -1.82 6.42
CA TYR A 63 -7.57 -2.25 5.10
C TYR A 63 -7.65 -3.77 5.02
N ARG A 64 -8.09 -4.30 3.88
CA ARG A 64 -8.11 -5.74 3.63
C ARG A 64 -7.31 -6.03 2.37
N PRO A 65 -6.35 -6.98 2.40
CA PRO A 65 -5.78 -7.50 1.17
C PRO A 65 -6.88 -8.23 0.40
N VAL A 66 -7.09 -7.83 -0.85
CA VAL A 66 -8.07 -8.49 -1.73
C VAL A 66 -7.29 -9.24 -2.79
N ALA A 67 -7.53 -10.55 -2.91
CA ALA A 67 -6.94 -11.31 -4.00
C ALA A 67 -7.56 -10.87 -5.34
N GLU A 68 -6.80 -10.96 -6.44
CA GLU A 68 -7.26 -10.53 -7.78
C GLU A 68 -8.60 -11.20 -8.20
N GLY A 69 -8.87 -12.41 -7.70
CA GLY A 69 -10.15 -13.11 -7.90
C GLY A 69 -11.33 -12.54 -7.10
N GLU A 70 -11.10 -12.01 -5.89
CA GLU A 70 -12.15 -11.50 -4.99
C GLU A 70 -12.62 -10.09 -5.37
N LEU A 71 -11.78 -9.30 -6.04
CA LEU A 71 -12.12 -7.95 -6.51
C LEU A 71 -13.30 -7.95 -7.50
N LYS A 72 -13.45 -9.03 -8.30
CA LYS A 72 -14.53 -9.18 -9.27
C LYS A 72 -15.88 -9.44 -8.61
N ASP A 73 -15.90 -10.03 -7.41
CA ASP A 73 -17.12 -10.33 -6.66
C ASP A 73 -17.60 -9.09 -5.87
N LEU A 74 -16.66 -8.25 -5.40
CA LEU A 74 -16.98 -7.01 -4.68
C LEU A 74 -17.55 -5.89 -5.56
N LEU A 75 -17.35 -5.96 -6.88
CA LEU A 75 -17.79 -4.93 -7.84
C LEU A 75 -19.09 -5.30 -8.59
N GLN A 76 -19.76 -6.41 -8.22
CA GLN A 76 -20.99 -6.89 -8.87
C GLN A 76 -22.31 -6.58 -8.12
N HIS A 77 -22.28 -5.67 -7.14
CA HIS A 77 -23.48 -5.18 -6.44
C HIS A 77 -23.56 -3.65 -6.45
#